data_AF-A0A926HZG4-F1
#
_entry.id   AF-A0A926HZG4-F1
#
_cell.length_a   1.000
_cell.length_b   1.000
_cell.length_c   1.000
_cell.angle_alpha   90.00
_cell.angle_beta   90.00
_cell.angle_gamma   90.00
#
_symmetry.space_group_name_H-M   'P 1'
#
loop_
_entity.id
_entity.type
_entity.pdbx_description
1 polymer ?
#
loop_
_entity_poly.entity_id
_entity_poly.type
_entity_poly.pdbx_seq_one_letter_code
_entity_poly.pdbx_strand_id
1 'polypeptide(L)'
;MTIDEIRNLIEEEAKTMFIEEMEIKEHNIYFVDFDEYFGYSCLVFKNNHHIYFADDFELHHKGKTKDELKAFYIKKMNNILFTEAEITAPITEYTEYDRKRYYLNNYYGMQVDYISIFGNPKKHPNFEEEVKGMIYNPVAFAYMYDAEFVKHHKELYQKLQEQKEKAATSYEYLKNAFLYEMYNHEYGTNWQADYDTLSAFYNIQYHDDDLQAYFDELNFNDTQKQAYLDARKQYYKEQKENENY
;
A
#
# COMPACT_ATOMS: atom_id res chain seq x y z
N MET A 1 28.34 -2.77 2.96
CA MET A 1 27.69 -3.06 1.67
C MET A 1 27.00 -1.82 1.13
N THR A 2 26.91 -1.71 -0.19
CA THR A 2 26.09 -0.72 -0.90
C THR A 2 24.63 -1.18 -0.98
N ILE A 3 23.71 -0.26 -1.32
CA ILE A 3 22.30 -0.62 -1.52
C ILE A 3 22.12 -1.61 -2.68
N ASP A 4 22.93 -1.52 -3.74
CA ASP A 4 22.84 -2.44 -4.87
C ASP A 4 23.34 -3.84 -4.48
N GLU A 5 24.34 -3.95 -3.61
CA GLU A 5 24.77 -5.24 -3.05
C GLU A 5 23.65 -5.86 -2.19
N ILE A 6 23.04 -5.07 -1.30
CA ILE A 6 21.95 -5.53 -0.44
C ILE A 6 20.76 -6.02 -1.27
N ARG A 7 20.33 -5.25 -2.27
CA ARG A 7 19.16 -5.58 -3.12
C ARG A 7 19.35 -6.81 -4.01
N ASN A 8 20.58 -7.27 -4.20
CA ASN A 8 20.91 -8.45 -4.99
C ASN A 8 21.21 -9.68 -4.11
N LEU A 9 21.06 -9.57 -2.79
CA LEU A 9 21.27 -10.72 -1.89
C LEU A 9 20.28 -11.82 -2.22
N ILE A 10 20.79 -13.05 -2.28
CA ILE A 10 19.93 -14.24 -2.27
C ILE A 10 19.61 -14.62 -0.82
N GLU A 11 18.50 -15.35 -0.62
CA GLU A 11 18.04 -15.70 0.73
C GLU A 11 19.09 -16.48 1.53
N GLU A 12 19.86 -17.34 0.87
CA GLU A 12 20.94 -18.10 1.53
C GLU A 12 22.07 -17.19 2.05
N GLU A 13 22.38 -16.07 1.39
CA GLU A 13 23.36 -15.11 1.88
C GLU A 13 22.81 -14.38 3.11
N ALA A 14 21.54 -13.94 3.07
CA ALA A 14 20.87 -13.35 4.22
C ALA A 14 20.84 -14.30 5.43
N LYS A 15 20.62 -15.60 5.20
CA LYS A 15 20.68 -16.66 6.23
C LYS A 15 22.05 -16.84 6.88
N THR A 16 23.13 -16.35 6.27
CA THR A 16 24.46 -16.37 6.90
C THR A 16 24.75 -15.14 7.77
N MET A 17 23.95 -14.08 7.62
CA MET A 17 24.22 -12.77 8.23
C MET A 17 23.19 -12.39 9.30
N PHE A 18 22.03 -13.06 9.33
CA PHE A 18 20.94 -12.67 10.21
C PHE A 18 21.29 -12.83 11.70
N ILE A 19 20.77 -11.89 12.48
CA ILE A 19 20.78 -11.94 13.94
C ILE A 19 19.53 -12.67 14.43
N GLU A 20 18.40 -12.39 13.79
CA GLU A 20 17.12 -13.01 14.08
C GLU A 20 16.29 -13.15 12.80
N GLU A 21 15.50 -14.21 12.73
CA GLU A 21 14.53 -14.45 11.66
C GLU A 21 13.13 -14.63 12.22
N MET A 22 12.13 -14.28 11.42
CA MET A 22 10.73 -14.63 11.71
C MET A 22 9.93 -14.71 10.43
N GLU A 23 8.73 -15.29 10.52
CA GLU A 23 7.76 -15.28 9.43
C GLU A 23 6.64 -14.27 9.71
N ILE A 24 6.31 -13.44 8.73
CA ILE A 24 5.13 -12.56 8.77
C ILE A 24 4.35 -12.77 7.48
N LYS A 25 3.10 -13.26 7.60
CA LYS A 25 2.18 -13.45 6.47
C LYS A 25 2.83 -14.22 5.32
N GLU A 26 3.48 -15.34 5.64
CA GLU A 26 4.18 -16.22 4.69
C GLU A 26 5.40 -15.57 4.01
N HIS A 27 5.96 -14.49 4.58
CA HIS A 27 7.22 -13.88 4.15
C HIS A 27 8.28 -14.11 5.22
N ASN A 28 9.47 -14.53 4.78
CA ASN A 28 10.64 -14.67 5.64
C ASN A 28 11.24 -13.29 5.88
N ILE A 29 11.39 -12.93 7.15
CA ILE A 29 11.94 -11.65 7.58
C ILE A 29 13.26 -11.91 8.27
N TYR A 30 14.34 -11.33 7.74
CA TYR A 30 15.67 -11.42 8.33
C TYR A 30 16.09 -10.07 8.90
N PHE A 31 16.35 -10.04 10.20
CA PHE A 31 16.96 -8.90 10.85
C PHE A 31 18.47 -9.02 10.77
N VAL A 32 19.11 -8.08 10.10
CA VAL A 32 20.56 -8.08 9.84
C VAL A 32 21.14 -6.76 10.34
N ASP A 33 22.33 -6.81 10.92
CA ASP A 33 23.08 -5.59 11.22
C ASP A 33 24.17 -5.40 10.17
N PHE A 34 24.01 -4.36 9.35
CA PHE A 34 24.99 -3.99 8.34
C PHE A 34 26.04 -2.99 8.87
N ASP A 35 26.07 -2.79 10.19
CA ASP A 35 26.90 -1.86 10.94
C ASP A 35 26.66 -0.40 10.52
N GLU A 36 27.37 0.07 9.49
CA GLU A 36 27.59 1.49 9.20
C GLU A 36 26.32 2.23 8.76
N TYR A 37 26.16 2.44 7.45
CA TYR A 37 25.17 3.35 6.91
C TYR A 37 23.75 2.78 6.99
N PHE A 38 23.60 1.46 6.86
CA PHE A 38 22.31 0.77 6.86
C PHE A 38 21.91 0.26 8.25
N GLY A 39 22.89 0.00 9.14
CA GLY A 39 22.66 -0.44 10.53
C GLY A 39 21.74 -1.65 10.66
N TYR A 40 20.99 -1.69 11.76
CA TYR A 40 20.01 -2.72 12.05
C TYR A 40 18.80 -2.64 11.10
N SER A 41 18.73 -3.60 10.19
CA SER A 41 17.86 -3.59 9.01
C SER A 41 16.95 -4.82 8.96
N CYS A 42 15.86 -4.69 8.23
CA CYS A 42 14.86 -5.72 8.01
C CYS A 42 14.83 -6.06 6.51
N LEU A 43 15.22 -7.28 6.16
CA LEU A 43 15.16 -7.80 4.80
C LEU A 43 13.95 -8.73 4.64
N VAL A 44 13.26 -8.65 3.50
CA VAL A 44 12.02 -9.40 3.24
C VAL A 44 12.21 -10.37 2.08
N PHE A 45 11.92 -11.64 2.30
CA PHE A 45 12.01 -12.70 1.29
C PHE A 45 10.71 -13.48 1.20
N LYS A 46 10.40 -13.99 0.01
CA LYS A 46 9.33 -14.98 -0.20
C LYS A 46 9.66 -15.80 -1.44
N ASN A 47 9.40 -17.11 -1.38
CA ASN A 47 9.71 -18.06 -2.46
C ASN A 47 11.18 -17.99 -2.92
N ASN A 48 12.15 -17.81 -2.01
CA ASN A 48 13.58 -17.62 -2.31
C ASN A 48 13.94 -16.34 -3.09
N HIS A 49 13.02 -15.38 -3.20
CA HIS A 49 13.27 -14.09 -3.86
C HIS A 49 13.27 -12.94 -2.87
N HIS A 50 14.20 -12.01 -3.06
CA HIS A 50 14.32 -10.80 -2.24
C HIS A 50 13.28 -9.77 -2.66
N ILE A 51 12.35 -9.44 -1.76
CA ILE A 51 11.33 -8.41 -1.92
C ILE A 51 11.90 -7.06 -1.48
N TYR A 52 13.02 -6.66 -2.08
CA TYR A 52 13.85 -5.54 -1.61
C TYR A 52 13.17 -4.16 -1.58
N PHE A 53 11.99 -3.99 -2.19
CA PHE A 53 11.19 -2.77 -2.04
C PHE A 53 10.40 -2.72 -0.73
N ALA A 54 10.24 -3.85 -0.04
CA ALA A 54 9.60 -3.95 1.26
C ALA A 54 10.58 -3.79 2.43
N ASP A 55 11.89 -3.95 2.18
CA ASP A 55 12.95 -3.78 3.18
C ASP A 55 12.83 -2.46 3.97
N ASP A 56 13.42 -2.46 5.16
CA ASP A 56 13.61 -1.23 5.93
C ASP A 56 14.99 -1.19 6.60
N PHE A 57 15.52 0.01 6.75
CA PHE A 57 16.90 0.23 7.19
C PHE A 57 16.92 1.23 8.33
N GLU A 58 17.87 1.07 9.26
CA GLU A 58 18.02 1.96 10.42
C GLU A 58 18.21 3.43 10.01
N LEU A 59 18.81 3.64 8.83
CA LEU A 59 19.05 4.96 8.25
C LEU A 59 17.79 5.83 8.12
N HIS A 60 16.60 5.22 8.03
CA HIS A 60 15.31 5.90 7.96
C HIS A 60 14.75 6.29 9.34
N HIS A 61 15.33 5.76 10.42
CA HIS A 61 14.74 5.73 11.75
C HIS A 61 15.68 6.27 12.84
N LYS A 62 16.24 7.46 12.61
CA LYS A 62 17.24 8.06 13.50
C LYS A 62 16.81 8.10 14.97
N GLY A 63 17.73 7.70 15.85
CA GLY A 63 17.58 7.83 17.31
C GLY A 63 16.78 6.72 17.99
N LYS A 64 16.46 5.64 17.28
CA LYS A 64 15.81 4.46 17.86
C LYS A 64 16.83 3.41 18.28
N THR A 65 16.52 2.71 19.37
CA THR A 65 17.24 1.50 19.79
C THR A 65 16.88 0.31 18.90
N LYS A 66 17.69 -0.76 18.92
CA LYS A 66 17.42 -1.99 18.15
C LYS A 66 16.04 -2.60 18.46
N ASP A 67 15.63 -2.59 19.74
CA ASP A 67 14.32 -3.11 20.15
C ASP A 67 13.17 -2.26 19.60
N GLU A 68 13.31 -0.93 19.62
CA GLU A 68 12.34 -0.01 19.04
C GLU A 68 12.26 -0.14 17.51
N LEU A 69 13.41 -0.30 16.84
CA LEU A 69 13.48 -0.55 15.39
C LEU A 69 12.79 -1.85 15.03
N LYS A 70 13.09 -2.94 15.74
CA LYS A 70 12.46 -4.24 15.50
C LYS A 70 10.94 -4.16 15.64
N ALA A 71 10.45 -3.55 16.72
CA ALA A 71 9.01 -3.34 16.92
C ALA A 71 8.40 -2.50 15.79
N PHE A 72 9.11 -1.47 15.32
CA PHE A 72 8.69 -0.64 14.19
C PHE A 72 8.63 -1.44 12.88
N TYR A 73 9.66 -2.23 12.56
CA TYR A 73 9.72 -3.08 11.38
C TYR A 73 8.60 -4.10 11.37
N ILE A 74 8.37 -4.81 12.48
CA ILE A 74 7.28 -5.79 12.60
C ILE A 74 5.93 -5.12 12.36
N LYS A 75 5.70 -3.92 12.93
CA LYS A 75 4.47 -3.15 12.71
C LYS A 75 4.32 -2.77 11.23
N LYS A 76 5.40 -2.28 10.60
CA LYS A 76 5.41 -1.96 9.17
C LYS A 76 5.10 -3.19 8.32
N MET A 77 5.78 -4.32 8.55
CA MET A 77 5.60 -5.55 7.79
C MET A 77 4.16 -6.08 7.87
N ASN A 78 3.56 -6.06 9.07
CA ASN A 78 2.15 -6.42 9.24
C ASN A 78 1.18 -5.50 8.47
N ASN A 79 1.57 -4.26 8.20
CA ASN A 79 0.76 -3.28 7.50
C ASN A 79 0.95 -3.30 5.97
N ILE A 80 2.13 -3.68 5.47
CA ILE A 80 2.46 -3.61 4.04
C ILE A 80 2.47 -4.97 3.33
N LEU A 81 2.65 -6.07 4.07
CA LEU A 81 2.61 -7.42 3.53
C LEU A 81 1.22 -8.01 3.67
N PHE A 82 0.85 -8.88 2.73
CA PHE A 82 -0.46 -9.53 2.70
C PHE A 82 -0.35 -10.98 2.25
N THR A 83 -1.17 -11.83 2.87
CA THR A 83 -1.51 -13.15 2.32
C THR A 83 -2.54 -13.02 1.20
N GLU A 84 -2.64 -14.01 0.33
CA GLU A 84 -3.69 -14.02 -0.70
C GLU A 84 -5.11 -14.05 -0.13
N ALA A 85 -5.28 -14.71 1.02
CA ALA A 85 -6.53 -14.71 1.76
C ALA A 85 -6.92 -13.30 2.21
N GLU A 86 -5.96 -12.50 2.73
CA GLU A 86 -6.20 -11.10 3.07
C GLU A 86 -6.51 -10.26 1.82
N ILE A 87 -5.80 -10.45 0.70
CA ILE A 87 -6.06 -9.72 -0.55
C ILE A 87 -7.50 -9.89 -1.02
N THR A 88 -8.04 -11.10 -0.91
CA THR A 88 -9.39 -11.45 -1.40
C THR A 88 -10.50 -11.23 -0.37
N ALA A 89 -10.16 -10.94 0.88
CA ALA A 89 -11.10 -10.63 1.94
C ALA A 89 -11.84 -9.29 1.69
N PRO A 90 -13.08 -9.14 2.20
CA PRO A 90 -13.82 -7.88 2.14
C PRO A 90 -13.02 -6.70 2.68
N ILE A 91 -13.08 -5.57 1.99
CA ILE A 91 -12.42 -4.33 2.41
C ILE A 91 -13.28 -3.64 3.46
N THR A 92 -12.68 -3.32 4.60
CA THR A 92 -13.38 -2.73 5.75
C THR A 92 -12.86 -1.36 6.11
N GLU A 93 -11.59 -1.08 5.82
CA GLU A 93 -10.96 0.22 6.03
C GLU A 93 -10.73 0.92 4.67
N TYR A 94 -10.88 2.25 4.65
CA TYR A 94 -10.71 3.05 3.44
C TYR A 94 -9.30 2.88 2.81
N THR A 95 -8.24 3.00 3.61
CA THR A 95 -6.84 2.92 3.12
C THR A 95 -6.39 1.50 2.78
N GLU A 96 -7.15 0.48 3.18
CA GLU A 96 -6.79 -0.93 3.02
C GLU A 96 -6.69 -1.33 1.54
N TYR A 97 -7.58 -0.81 0.69
CA TYR A 97 -7.51 -1.04 -0.75
C TYR A 97 -6.16 -0.61 -1.32
N ASP A 98 -5.71 0.61 -1.00
CA ASP A 98 -4.48 1.14 -1.56
C ASP A 98 -3.25 0.39 -1.05
N ARG A 99 -3.23 -0.02 0.23
CA ARG A 99 -2.17 -0.87 0.77
C ARG A 99 -2.10 -2.22 0.05
N LYS A 100 -3.24 -2.91 -0.13
CA LYS A 100 -3.32 -4.19 -0.84
C LYS A 100 -2.93 -4.06 -2.32
N ARG A 101 -3.41 -3.00 -3.00
CA ARG A 101 -3.05 -2.68 -4.38
C ARG A 101 -1.56 -2.39 -4.50
N TYR A 102 -0.99 -1.63 -3.58
CA TYR A 102 0.43 -1.32 -3.56
C TYR A 102 1.27 -2.60 -3.41
N TYR A 103 0.86 -3.52 -2.53
CA TYR A 103 1.50 -4.82 -2.38
C TYR A 103 1.48 -5.62 -3.69
N LEU A 104 0.34 -5.75 -4.36
CA LEU A 104 0.26 -6.45 -5.64
C LEU A 104 1.15 -5.81 -6.70
N ASN A 105 1.10 -4.49 -6.83
CA ASN A 105 1.83 -3.79 -7.87
C ASN A 105 3.35 -3.79 -7.66
N ASN A 106 3.82 -3.74 -6.41
CA ASN A 106 5.24 -3.47 -6.11
C ASN A 106 5.98 -4.63 -5.44
N TYR A 107 5.28 -5.49 -4.68
CA TYR A 107 5.91 -6.52 -3.86
C TYR A 107 5.60 -7.93 -4.34
N TYR A 108 4.34 -8.22 -4.68
CA TYR A 108 3.92 -9.57 -5.05
C TYR A 108 4.67 -10.10 -6.28
N GLY A 109 4.85 -9.26 -7.30
CA GLY A 109 5.59 -9.63 -8.51
C GLY A 109 7.07 -9.95 -8.29
N MET A 110 7.67 -9.54 -7.16
CA MET A 110 9.08 -9.82 -6.83
C MET A 110 9.31 -11.25 -6.33
N GLN A 111 8.25 -12.06 -6.17
CA GLN A 111 8.33 -13.45 -5.72
C GLN A 111 8.79 -14.43 -6.81
N VAL A 112 9.08 -13.92 -8.00
CA VAL A 112 9.55 -14.67 -9.17
C VAL A 112 10.59 -13.83 -9.92
N ASP A 113 11.41 -14.46 -10.75
CA ASP A 113 12.30 -13.76 -11.67
C ASP A 113 11.49 -12.84 -12.61
N TYR A 114 11.86 -11.57 -12.64
CA TYR A 114 11.18 -10.57 -13.46
C TYR A 114 12.13 -9.49 -13.98
N ILE A 115 11.70 -8.82 -15.06
CA ILE A 115 12.32 -7.59 -15.58
C ILE A 115 11.26 -6.49 -15.57
N SER A 116 11.48 -5.41 -14.82
CA SER A 116 10.56 -4.27 -14.79
C SER A 116 10.43 -3.60 -16.16
N ILE A 117 9.22 -3.20 -16.56
CA ILE A 117 9.02 -2.45 -17.82
C ILE A 117 9.71 -1.09 -17.85
N PHE A 118 9.98 -0.52 -16.68
CA PHE A 118 10.66 0.77 -16.61
C PHE A 118 12.14 0.64 -16.97
N GLY A 119 12.65 -0.60 -16.99
CA GLY A 119 14.02 -0.94 -17.33
C GLY A 119 15.03 -0.23 -16.44
N ASN A 120 16.26 -0.72 -16.47
CA ASN A 120 17.40 0.10 -16.09
C ASN A 120 18.43 -0.10 -17.19
N PRO A 121 18.69 0.88 -18.06
CA PRO A 121 19.61 0.71 -19.19
C PRO A 121 21.01 0.24 -18.77
N LYS A 122 21.42 0.47 -17.51
CA LYS A 122 22.69 -0.05 -16.97
C LYS A 122 22.61 -1.54 -16.61
N LYS A 123 21.45 -2.03 -16.16
CA LYS A 123 21.25 -3.45 -15.81
C LYS A 123 20.75 -4.29 -16.99
N HIS A 124 20.00 -3.68 -17.90
CA HIS A 124 19.35 -4.30 -19.07
C HIS A 124 19.69 -3.53 -20.35
N PRO A 125 20.95 -3.54 -20.81
CA PRO A 125 21.37 -2.78 -21.99
C PRO A 125 20.75 -3.32 -23.29
N ASN A 126 20.29 -4.57 -23.32
CA ASN A 126 19.64 -5.21 -24.47
C ASN A 126 18.19 -5.57 -24.14
N PHE A 127 17.49 -4.69 -23.43
CA PHE A 127 16.15 -4.92 -22.88
C PHE A 127 15.18 -5.65 -23.82
N GLU A 128 15.07 -5.20 -25.08
CA GLU A 128 14.15 -5.80 -26.06
C GLU A 128 14.43 -7.28 -26.35
N GLU A 129 15.71 -7.68 -26.37
CA GLU A 129 16.10 -9.08 -26.58
C GLU A 129 15.98 -9.88 -25.26
N GLU A 130 16.26 -9.26 -24.11
CA GLU A 130 16.14 -9.91 -22.79
C GLU A 130 14.70 -10.27 -22.45
N VAL A 131 13.72 -9.43 -22.84
CA VAL A 131 12.29 -9.68 -22.56
C VAL A 131 11.60 -10.51 -23.65
N LYS A 132 12.34 -10.91 -24.68
CA LYS A 132 11.80 -11.67 -25.81
C LYS A 132 11.35 -13.05 -25.37
N GLY A 133 10.07 -13.33 -25.55
CA GLY A 133 9.44 -14.58 -25.11
C GLY A 133 8.98 -14.57 -23.65
N MET A 134 9.21 -13.48 -22.92
CA MET A 134 8.59 -13.26 -21.61
C MET A 134 7.15 -12.73 -21.79
N ILE A 135 6.35 -12.89 -20.75
CA ILE A 135 4.95 -12.48 -20.68
C ILE A 135 4.86 -11.18 -19.89
N TYR A 136 4.18 -10.18 -20.47
CA TYR A 136 3.92 -8.94 -19.77
C TYR A 136 2.83 -9.10 -18.70
N ASN A 137 3.17 -8.74 -17.47
CA ASN A 137 2.27 -8.61 -16.35
C ASN A 137 1.92 -7.12 -16.11
N PRO A 138 0.67 -6.70 -16.38
CA PRO A 138 0.24 -5.32 -16.21
C PRO A 138 0.01 -4.92 -14.74
N VAL A 139 -0.11 -5.88 -13.81
CA VAL A 139 -0.28 -5.57 -12.38
C VAL A 139 1.07 -5.19 -11.77
N ALA A 140 2.08 -6.03 -11.98
CA ALA A 140 3.44 -5.81 -11.48
C ALA A 140 4.27 -4.82 -12.33
N PHE A 141 3.77 -4.41 -13.49
CA PHE A 141 4.53 -3.63 -14.48
C PHE A 141 5.89 -4.29 -14.82
N ALA A 142 5.86 -5.58 -15.15
CA ALA A 142 7.06 -6.36 -15.40
C ALA A 142 6.85 -7.50 -16.41
N TYR A 143 7.94 -7.95 -17.03
CA TYR A 143 8.03 -9.15 -17.86
C TYR A 143 8.46 -10.35 -17.00
N MET A 144 7.77 -11.48 -17.16
CA MET A 144 7.95 -12.71 -16.37
C MET A 144 7.86 -13.95 -17.27
N TYR A 145 8.49 -15.07 -16.90
CA TYR A 145 8.39 -16.32 -17.66
C TYR A 145 7.16 -17.18 -17.29
N ASP A 146 6.73 -17.13 -16.04
CA ASP A 146 5.67 -18.00 -15.52
C ASP A 146 4.27 -17.48 -15.91
N ALA A 147 3.65 -18.15 -16.87
CA ALA A 147 2.31 -17.81 -17.36
C ALA A 147 1.21 -17.99 -16.30
N GLU A 148 1.32 -19.03 -15.46
CA GLU A 148 0.33 -19.32 -14.42
C GLU A 148 0.44 -18.27 -13.30
N PHE A 149 1.65 -17.87 -12.93
CA PHE A 149 1.86 -16.75 -12.00
C PHE A 149 1.25 -15.45 -12.54
N VAL A 150 1.50 -15.09 -13.81
CA VAL A 150 0.92 -13.88 -14.42
C VAL A 150 -0.61 -13.92 -14.43
N LYS A 151 -1.19 -15.08 -14.73
CA LYS A 151 -2.64 -15.28 -14.71
C LYS A 151 -3.21 -15.13 -13.30
N HIS A 152 -2.64 -15.83 -12.33
CA HIS A 152 -3.07 -15.78 -10.93
C HIS A 152 -2.93 -14.38 -10.32
N HIS A 153 -1.84 -13.68 -10.61
CA HIS A 153 -1.64 -12.30 -10.16
C HIS A 153 -2.73 -11.35 -10.70
N LYS A 154 -3.14 -11.51 -11.96
CA LYS A 154 -4.27 -10.76 -12.54
C LYS A 154 -5.60 -11.10 -11.85
N GLU A 155 -5.83 -12.38 -11.54
CA GLU A 155 -7.03 -12.82 -10.83
C GLU A 155 -7.11 -12.24 -9.41
N LEU A 156 -5.98 -12.19 -8.68
CA LEU A 156 -5.91 -11.53 -7.37
C LEU A 156 -6.24 -10.04 -7.46
N TYR A 157 -5.68 -9.34 -8.44
CA TYR A 157 -5.96 -7.93 -8.66
C TYR A 157 -7.43 -7.69 -9.00
N GLN A 158 -8.02 -8.51 -9.87
CA GLN A 158 -9.44 -8.42 -10.21
C GLN A 158 -10.32 -8.63 -8.97
N LYS A 159 -10.05 -9.66 -8.16
CA LYS A 159 -10.79 -9.89 -6.91
C LYS A 159 -10.68 -8.70 -5.96
N LEU A 160 -9.51 -8.07 -5.85
CA LEU A 160 -9.35 -6.86 -5.04
C LEU A 160 -10.23 -5.70 -5.55
N GLN A 161 -10.33 -5.51 -6.86
CA GLN A 161 -11.24 -4.50 -7.44
C GLN A 161 -12.70 -4.81 -7.11
N GLU A 162 -13.13 -6.06 -7.25
CA GLU A 162 -14.50 -6.48 -6.92
C GLU A 162 -14.82 -6.23 -5.43
N GLN A 163 -13.85 -6.42 -4.53
CA GLN A 163 -14.04 -6.09 -3.11
C GLN A 163 -14.13 -4.57 -2.87
N LYS A 164 -13.35 -3.76 -3.60
CA LYS A 164 -13.47 -2.29 -3.54
C LYS A 164 -14.84 -1.82 -4.01
N GLU A 165 -15.33 -2.33 -5.13
CA GLU A 165 -16.65 -1.98 -5.67
C GLU A 165 -17.77 -2.33 -4.70
N LYS A 166 -17.70 -3.51 -4.06
CA LYS A 166 -18.65 -3.88 -2.99
C LYS A 166 -18.56 -2.93 -1.80
N ALA A 167 -17.35 -2.64 -1.32
CA ALA A 167 -17.13 -1.75 -0.19
C ALA A 167 -17.62 -0.32 -0.48
N ALA A 168 -17.43 0.20 -1.70
CA ALA A 168 -17.86 1.53 -2.13
C ALA A 168 -19.39 1.75 -2.07
N THR A 169 -20.19 0.71 -1.84
CA THR A 169 -21.64 0.80 -1.62
C THR A 169 -22.05 0.66 -0.15
N SER A 170 -21.11 0.33 0.73
CA SER A 170 -21.35 0.13 2.16
C SER A 170 -21.37 1.47 2.90
N TYR A 171 -22.39 1.66 3.72
CA TYR A 171 -22.50 2.81 4.61
C TYR A 171 -21.24 3.01 5.48
N GLU A 172 -20.76 1.94 6.14
CA GLU A 172 -19.61 2.03 7.05
C GLU A 172 -18.33 2.40 6.32
N TYR A 173 -18.12 1.84 5.13
CA TYR A 173 -16.96 2.17 4.31
C TYR A 173 -17.01 3.63 3.85
N LEU A 174 -18.16 4.07 3.30
CA LEU A 174 -18.36 5.43 2.84
C LEU A 174 -18.17 6.45 3.96
N LYS A 175 -18.75 6.20 5.14
CA LYS A 175 -18.62 7.09 6.29
C LYS A 175 -17.16 7.24 6.71
N ASN A 176 -16.42 6.12 6.82
CA ASN A 176 -15.01 6.14 7.21
C ASN A 176 -14.13 6.80 6.14
N ALA A 177 -14.44 6.59 4.85
CA ALA A 177 -13.75 7.22 3.74
C ALA A 177 -13.94 8.75 3.75
N PHE A 178 -15.18 9.22 3.88
CA PHE A 178 -15.45 10.66 4.00
C PHE A 178 -14.78 11.27 5.22
N LEU A 179 -14.86 10.60 6.39
CA LEU A 179 -14.22 11.09 7.60
C LEU A 179 -12.69 11.21 7.44
N TYR A 180 -12.06 10.22 6.79
CA TYR A 180 -10.64 10.26 6.51
C TYR A 180 -10.25 11.48 5.65
N GLU A 181 -10.96 11.73 4.55
CA GLU A 181 -10.67 12.88 3.69
C GLU A 181 -10.99 14.21 4.37
N MET A 182 -11.99 14.27 5.26
CA MET A 182 -12.25 15.46 6.08
C MET A 182 -11.05 15.80 6.98
N TYR A 183 -10.40 14.79 7.56
CA TYR A 183 -9.16 15.00 8.31
C TYR A 183 -8.00 15.42 7.41
N ASN A 184 -7.87 14.82 6.24
CA ASN A 184 -6.80 15.09 5.28
C ASN A 184 -6.88 16.52 4.68
N HIS A 185 -8.09 17.07 4.56
CA HIS A 185 -8.36 18.37 3.93
C HIS A 185 -8.72 19.49 4.92
N GLU A 186 -8.37 19.34 6.20
CA GLU A 186 -8.57 20.36 7.26
C GLU A 186 -10.01 20.91 7.27
N TYR A 187 -10.98 20.01 7.19
CA TYR A 187 -12.38 20.31 6.89
C TYR A 187 -13.02 21.40 7.78
N GLY A 188 -12.59 21.54 9.04
CA GLY A 188 -13.12 22.54 9.97
C GLY A 188 -12.66 23.98 9.72
N THR A 189 -11.60 24.18 8.93
CA THR A 189 -10.99 25.50 8.66
C THR A 189 -10.93 25.83 7.18
N ASN A 190 -11.14 24.85 6.32
CA ASN A 190 -11.14 25.01 4.88
C ASN A 190 -12.49 25.54 4.36
N TRP A 191 -12.47 26.66 3.62
CA TRP A 191 -13.68 27.26 3.03
C TRP A 191 -14.18 26.50 1.79
N GLN A 192 -13.45 25.50 1.28
CA GLN A 192 -13.87 24.60 0.20
C GLN A 192 -14.00 23.14 0.69
N ALA A 193 -14.19 22.95 1.99
CA ALA A 193 -14.08 21.65 2.66
C ALA A 193 -14.96 20.55 2.04
N ASP A 194 -16.21 20.87 1.71
CA ASP A 194 -17.15 19.95 1.07
C ASP A 194 -16.64 19.50 -0.32
N TYR A 195 -16.13 20.43 -1.14
CA TYR A 195 -15.53 20.15 -2.44
C TYR A 195 -14.26 19.31 -2.33
N ASP A 196 -13.31 19.69 -1.49
CA ASP A 196 -12.03 18.99 -1.38
C ASP A 196 -12.22 17.55 -0.90
N THR A 197 -13.13 17.33 0.05
CA THR A 197 -13.47 15.99 0.52
C THR A 197 -14.17 15.16 -0.55
N LEU A 198 -15.16 15.72 -1.27
CA LEU A 198 -15.91 14.96 -2.26
C LEU A 198 -15.12 14.73 -3.56
N SER A 199 -14.27 15.68 -3.95
CA SER A 199 -13.45 15.59 -5.17
C SER A 199 -12.34 14.53 -5.10
N ALA A 200 -11.97 14.10 -3.89
CA ALA A 200 -11.12 12.92 -3.69
C ALA A 200 -11.75 11.62 -4.24
N PHE A 201 -13.08 11.57 -4.34
CA PHE A 201 -13.85 10.40 -4.78
C PHE A 201 -14.47 10.56 -6.16
N TYR A 202 -14.83 11.80 -6.52
CA TYR A 202 -15.66 12.09 -7.68
C TYR A 202 -15.11 13.26 -8.50
N ASN A 203 -15.39 13.26 -9.80
CA ASN A 203 -15.09 14.40 -10.65
C ASN A 203 -16.26 15.39 -10.61
N ILE A 204 -16.14 16.45 -9.82
CA ILE A 204 -17.21 17.43 -9.54
C ILE A 204 -16.75 18.87 -9.76
N GLN A 205 -17.72 19.79 -9.87
CA GLN A 205 -17.47 21.22 -9.83
C GLN A 205 -17.58 21.77 -8.41
N TYR A 206 -16.94 22.93 -8.18
CA TYR A 206 -17.11 23.67 -6.93
C TYR A 206 -18.46 24.39 -6.92
N HIS A 207 -19.24 24.21 -5.85
CA HIS A 207 -20.49 24.90 -5.53
C HIS A 207 -20.32 25.62 -4.19
N ASP A 208 -20.40 26.95 -4.20
CA ASP A 208 -20.17 27.87 -3.06
C ASP A 208 -20.88 27.44 -1.75
N ASP A 209 -20.27 26.54 -0.98
CA ASP A 209 -20.79 25.92 0.25
C ASP A 209 -22.23 25.35 0.19
N ASP A 210 -22.67 24.94 -1.01
CA ASP A 210 -23.98 24.31 -1.20
C ASP A 210 -23.87 22.78 -1.18
N LEU A 211 -23.95 22.20 0.03
CA LEU A 211 -23.94 20.75 0.21
C LEU A 211 -25.01 20.03 -0.64
N GLN A 212 -26.20 20.64 -0.79
CA GLN A 212 -27.28 20.01 -1.52
C GLN A 212 -26.97 19.98 -3.02
N ALA A 213 -26.37 21.04 -3.57
CA ALA A 213 -25.90 21.07 -4.95
C ALA A 213 -24.88 19.94 -5.24
N TYR A 214 -23.93 19.69 -4.32
CA TYR A 214 -23.01 18.55 -4.46
C TYR A 214 -23.74 17.21 -4.46
N PHE A 215 -24.69 17.00 -3.54
CA PHE A 215 -25.46 15.76 -3.49
C PHE A 215 -26.31 15.53 -4.73
N ASP A 216 -26.85 16.60 -5.32
CA ASP A 216 -27.65 16.55 -6.53
C ASP A 216 -26.78 16.29 -7.78
N GLU A 217 -25.62 16.95 -7.92
CA GLU A 217 -24.66 16.67 -9.01
C GLU A 217 -24.20 15.20 -8.98
N LEU A 218 -23.86 14.70 -7.79
CA LEU A 218 -23.37 13.35 -7.59
C LEU A 218 -24.46 12.28 -7.64
N ASN A 219 -25.74 12.67 -7.70
CA ASN A 219 -26.89 11.78 -7.61
C ASN A 219 -26.82 10.84 -6.38
N PHE A 220 -26.40 11.37 -5.22
CA PHE A 220 -26.27 10.55 -4.02
C PHE A 220 -27.62 9.94 -3.61
N ASN A 221 -27.61 8.66 -3.29
CA ASN A 221 -28.72 7.99 -2.63
C ASN A 221 -28.74 8.29 -1.12
N ASP A 222 -29.80 7.86 -0.43
CA ASP A 222 -29.97 8.13 1.01
C ASP A 222 -28.82 7.56 1.85
N THR A 223 -28.26 6.41 1.48
CA THR A 223 -27.13 5.80 2.18
C THR A 223 -25.87 6.66 2.07
N GLN A 224 -25.56 7.17 0.87
CA GLN A 224 -24.39 8.03 0.63
C GLN A 224 -24.54 9.37 1.34
N LYS A 225 -25.73 9.99 1.26
CA LYS A 225 -26.04 11.24 1.99
C LYS A 225 -25.86 11.05 3.49
N GLN A 226 -26.44 9.98 4.04
CA GLN A 226 -26.37 9.71 5.48
C GLN A 226 -24.92 9.44 5.92
N ALA A 227 -24.16 8.65 5.16
CA ALA A 227 -22.76 8.37 5.46
C ALA A 227 -21.92 9.66 5.50
N TYR A 228 -22.13 10.58 4.56
CA TYR A 228 -21.44 11.87 4.53
C TYR A 228 -21.81 12.73 5.73
N LEU A 229 -23.11 12.88 6.02
CA LEU A 229 -23.59 13.70 7.13
C LEU A 229 -23.10 13.17 8.49
N ASP A 230 -23.09 11.85 8.68
CA ASP A 230 -22.60 11.24 9.91
C ASP A 230 -21.07 11.33 10.04
N ALA A 231 -20.33 11.30 8.92
CA ALA A 231 -18.89 11.60 8.91
C ALA A 231 -18.62 13.05 9.34
N ARG A 232 -19.34 14.04 8.77
CA ARG A 232 -19.23 15.46 9.19
C ARG A 232 -19.50 15.63 10.67
N LYS A 233 -20.58 15.01 11.16
CA LYS A 233 -20.98 15.08 12.57
C LYS A 233 -19.91 14.50 13.48
N GLN A 234 -19.31 13.37 13.09
CA GLN A 234 -18.22 12.76 13.83
C GLN A 234 -16.96 13.64 13.83
N TYR A 235 -16.56 14.17 12.67
CA TYR A 235 -15.42 15.09 12.54
C TYR A 235 -15.54 16.27 13.51
N TYR A 236 -16.66 17.01 13.49
CA TYR A 236 -16.83 18.16 14.38
C TYR A 236 -16.95 17.78 15.86
N LYS A 237 -17.43 16.57 16.18
CA LYS A 237 -17.44 16.08 17.55
C LYS A 237 -16.01 15.87 18.05
N GLU A 238 -15.18 15.18 17.27
CA GLU A 238 -13.80 14.86 17.63
C GLU A 238 -12.91 16.11 17.68
N GLN A 239 -13.10 17.08 16.77
CA GLN A 239 -12.40 18.38 16.84
C GLN A 239 -12.68 19.13 18.16
N LYS A 240 -13.95 19.19 18.59
CA LYS A 240 -14.32 19.83 19.87
C LYS A 240 -13.74 19.10 21.08
N GLU A 241 -13.63 17.77 21.03
CA GLU A 241 -13.02 17.00 22.12
C GLU A 241 -11.51 17.27 22.19
N ASN A 242 -10.83 17.47 21.06
CA ASN A 242 -9.40 17.79 20.99
C ASN A 242 -9.07 19.24 21.36
N GLU A 243 -9.97 20.21 21.13
CA GLU A 243 -9.82 21.61 21.56
C GLU A 243 -9.92 21.82 23.09
N ASN A 244 -10.42 20.82 23.83
CA ASN A 244 -10.58 20.87 25.29
C ASN A 244 -9.39 20.28 26.08
N TYR A 245 -8.28 20.00 25.41
CA TYR A 245 -6.99 19.58 26.00
C TYR A 245 -5.91 20.64 25.82
#